data_AF-A0A7C4W9M4-F1
#
_entry.id   AF-A0A7C4W9M4-F1
#
_cell.length_a   1.000
_cell.length_b   1.000
_cell.length_c   1.000
_cell.angle_alpha   90.00
_cell.angle_beta   90.00
_cell.angle_gamma   90.00
#
_symmetry.space_group_name_H-M   'P 1'
#
loop_
_entity.id
_entity.type
_entity.pdbx_description
1 polymer ?
#
loop_
_entity_poly.entity_id
_entity_poly.type
_entity_poly.pdbx_seq_one_letter_code
_entity_poly.pdbx_strand_id
1 'polypeptide(L)'
;MQVKDKLETFWRWLDSEVEKSWKRLGLTGLQGSSKGYLLWRWIERARRPVLVVVSDMEKAEAFCDDLRFFQGNLSPPAQIFPPWETLPYDAIPPHPEIVRERVSVL
;
A
#
# COMPACT_ATOMS: atom_id res chain seq x y z
N MET A 1 2.82 -28.83 -13.76
CA MET A 1 2.62 -29.23 -12.35
C MET A 1 3.47 -28.40 -11.37
N GLN A 2 4.76 -28.19 -11.62
CA GLN A 2 5.69 -27.57 -10.64
C GLN A 2 5.48 -26.08 -10.27
N VAL A 3 4.76 -25.28 -11.07
CA VAL A 3 4.56 -23.85 -10.77
C VAL A 3 3.53 -23.64 -9.66
N LYS A 4 2.48 -24.48 -9.59
CA LYS A 4 1.44 -24.36 -8.57
C LYS A 4 1.99 -24.65 -7.17
N ASP A 5 2.80 -25.71 -7.03
CA ASP A 5 3.41 -26.10 -5.75
C ASP A 5 4.32 -25.01 -5.17
N LYS A 6 5.06 -24.29 -6.04
CA LYS A 6 5.89 -23.16 -5.62
C LYS A 6 5.06 -21.98 -5.11
N LEU A 7 3.93 -21.69 -5.74
CA LEU A 7 3.04 -20.61 -5.31
C LEU A 7 2.39 -20.92 -3.96
N GLU A 8 1.93 -22.16 -3.76
CA GLU A 8 1.37 -22.60 -2.47
C GLU A 8 2.40 -22.52 -1.35
N THR A 9 3.64 -22.94 -1.63
CA THR A 9 4.74 -22.82 -0.66
C THR A 9 5.04 -21.36 -0.32
N PHE A 10 5.04 -20.48 -1.33
CA PHE A 10 5.23 -19.05 -1.13
C PHE A 10 4.13 -18.44 -0.27
N TRP A 11 2.86 -18.75 -0.53
CA TRP A 11 1.75 -18.21 0.26
C TRP A 11 1.79 -18.70 1.71
N ARG A 12 2.07 -19.98 1.94
CA ARG A 12 2.25 -20.52 3.30
C ARG A 12 3.39 -19.82 4.04
N TRP A 13 4.50 -19.57 3.36
CA TRP A 13 5.62 -18.82 3.93
C TRP A 13 5.21 -17.38 4.26
N LEU A 14 4.58 -16.66 3.33
CA LEU A 14 4.16 -15.28 3.52
C LEU A 14 3.17 -15.14 4.68
N ASP A 15 2.21 -16.07 4.77
CA ASP A 15 1.22 -16.10 5.84
C ASP A 15 1.89 -16.35 7.21
N SER A 16 2.93 -17.21 7.28
CA SER A 16 3.69 -17.44 8.53
C SER A 16 4.50 -16.22 9.00
N GLU A 17 4.76 -15.27 8.11
CA GLU A 17 5.47 -14.04 8.44
C GLU A 17 4.51 -12.95 8.96
N VAL A 18 3.20 -13.04 8.72
CA VAL A 18 2.17 -12.13 9.27
C VAL A 18 2.20 -12.13 10.80
N GLU A 19 2.46 -13.28 11.41
CA GLU A 19 2.41 -13.48 12.87
C GLU A 19 3.67 -12.98 13.60
N LYS A 20 4.78 -12.74 12.88
CA LYS A 20 6.05 -12.35 13.49
C LYS A 20 6.18 -10.82 13.51
N SER A 21 6.29 -10.23 14.70
CA SER A 21 6.15 -8.79 14.90
C SER A 21 7.29 -7.90 14.36
N TRP A 22 8.40 -8.46 13.86
CA TRP A 22 9.49 -7.63 13.31
C TRP A 22 10.47 -8.41 12.42
N LYS A 23 10.26 -8.39 11.10
CA LYS A 23 11.25 -8.83 10.10
C LYS A 23 11.15 -7.99 8.82
N ARG A 24 12.29 -7.70 8.19
CA ARG A 24 12.35 -7.06 6.86
C ARG A 24 12.27 -8.14 5.80
N LEU A 25 11.32 -8.02 4.89
CA LEU A 25 11.17 -8.89 3.74
C LEU A 25 11.46 -8.10 2.46
N GLY A 26 12.31 -8.65 1.61
CA GLY A 26 12.59 -8.11 0.28
C GLY A 26 11.97 -9.02 -0.78
N LEU A 27 11.04 -8.50 -1.58
CA LEU A 27 10.43 -9.22 -2.68
C LEU A 27 10.84 -8.57 -4.00
N THR A 28 11.29 -9.37 -4.95
CA THR A 28 11.76 -8.92 -6.27
C THR A 28 11.03 -9.68 -7.38
N GLY A 29 11.03 -9.14 -8.61
CA GLY A 29 10.42 -9.80 -9.77
C GLY A 29 8.92 -9.55 -9.93
N LEU A 30 8.33 -8.66 -9.12
CA LEU A 30 6.96 -8.20 -9.29
C LEU A 30 6.89 -7.15 -10.41
N GLN A 31 5.98 -7.34 -11.36
CA GLN A 31 5.80 -6.50 -12.54
C GLN A 31 4.36 -5.96 -12.62
N GLY A 32 4.19 -4.71 -13.06
CA GLY A 32 2.88 -4.04 -13.16
C GLY A 32 2.05 -4.13 -11.86
N SER A 33 0.76 -4.43 -12.00
CA SER A 33 -0.22 -4.52 -10.92
C SER A 33 -0.06 -5.74 -9.99
N SER A 34 0.92 -6.62 -10.24
CA SER A 34 1.19 -7.76 -9.34
C SER A 34 1.57 -7.32 -7.92
N LYS A 35 2.18 -6.14 -7.76
CA LYS A 35 2.49 -5.55 -6.46
C LYS A 35 1.21 -5.22 -5.68
N GLY A 36 0.23 -4.59 -6.33
CA GLY A 36 -1.07 -4.25 -5.73
C GLY A 36 -1.83 -5.51 -5.34
N TYR A 37 -1.90 -6.50 -6.23
CA TYR A 37 -2.55 -7.78 -5.95
C TYR A 37 -1.94 -8.52 -4.76
N LEU A 38 -0.61 -8.64 -4.75
CA LEU A 38 0.12 -9.31 -3.67
C LEU A 38 -0.14 -8.60 -2.33
N LEU A 39 -0.01 -7.28 -2.30
CA LEU A 39 -0.18 -6.51 -1.08
C LEU A 39 -1.62 -6.58 -0.58
N TRP A 40 -2.60 -6.47 -1.46
CA TRP A 40 -4.01 -6.62 -1.09
C TRP A 40 -4.29 -7.97 -0.43
N ARG A 41 -3.85 -9.08 -1.04
CA ARG A 41 -3.99 -10.44 -0.48
C ARG A 41 -3.34 -10.57 0.89
N TRP A 42 -2.23 -9.88 1.10
CA TRP A 42 -1.55 -9.84 2.40
C TRP A 42 -2.34 -9.02 3.43
N ILE A 43 -2.82 -7.83 3.06
CA ILE A 43 -3.65 -6.94 3.91
C ILE A 43 -4.92 -7.68 4.37
N GLU A 44 -5.61 -8.34 3.44
CA GLU A 44 -6.86 -9.09 3.69
C GLU A 44 -6.68 -10.14 4.80
N ARG A 45 -5.52 -10.81 4.83
CA ARG A 45 -5.19 -11.82 5.85
C ARG A 45 -4.65 -11.21 7.14
N ALA A 46 -3.76 -10.21 7.02
CA ALA A 46 -3.14 -9.57 8.17
C ALA A 46 -4.16 -8.84 9.04
N ARG A 47 -5.24 -8.28 8.44
CA ARG A 47 -6.30 -7.52 9.13
C ARG A 47 -5.76 -6.40 10.01
N ARG A 48 -4.71 -5.72 9.55
CA ARG A 48 -4.05 -4.62 10.25
C ARG A 48 -3.90 -3.44 9.31
N PRO A 49 -3.89 -2.20 9.82
CA PRO A 49 -3.59 -1.02 9.01
C PRO A 49 -2.20 -1.12 8.39
N VAL A 50 -2.07 -0.68 7.14
CA VAL A 50 -0.81 -0.73 6.38
C VAL A 50 -0.52 0.65 5.82
N LEU A 51 0.68 1.16 6.10
CA LEU A 51 1.23 2.33 5.44
C LEU A 51 2.10 1.88 4.27
N VAL A 52 1.76 2.34 3.07
CA VAL A 52 2.56 2.09 1.87
C VAL A 52 3.33 3.35 1.52
N VAL A 53 4.65 3.23 1.39
CA VAL A 53 5.52 4.31 0.96
C VAL A 53 6.02 4.00 -0.45
N VAL A 54 5.80 4.93 -1.36
CA VAL A 54 6.28 4.90 -2.74
C VAL A 54 7.17 6.10 -3.01
N SER A 55 7.86 6.11 -4.16
CA SER A 55 8.86 7.15 -4.44
C SER A 55 8.29 8.51 -4.81
N ASP A 56 7.07 8.56 -5.36
CA ASP A 56 6.45 9.76 -5.92
C ASP A 56 4.93 9.63 -6.00
N MET A 57 4.25 10.76 -6.27
CA MET A 57 2.79 10.85 -6.31
C MET A 57 2.18 10.04 -7.46
N GLU A 58 2.79 10.05 -8.65
CA GLU A 58 2.30 9.29 -9.82
C GLU A 58 2.24 7.79 -9.51
N LYS A 59 3.29 7.23 -8.87
CA LYS A 59 3.26 5.85 -8.41
C LYS A 59 2.29 5.62 -7.26
N ALA A 60 2.05 6.63 -6.41
CA ALA A 60 1.09 6.51 -5.32
C ALA A 60 -0.33 6.37 -5.87
N GLU A 61 -0.69 7.19 -6.85
CA GLU A 61 -1.96 7.16 -7.57
C GLU A 61 -2.16 5.81 -8.28
N ALA A 62 -1.20 5.41 -9.12
CA ALA A 62 -1.27 4.14 -9.84
C ALA A 62 -1.39 2.94 -8.90
N PHE A 63 -0.62 2.93 -7.80
CA PHE A 63 -0.68 1.86 -6.82
C PHE A 63 -1.96 1.87 -5.98
N CYS A 64 -2.49 3.05 -5.67
CA CYS A 64 -3.76 3.20 -4.97
C CYS A 64 -4.92 2.69 -5.83
N ASP A 65 -4.90 2.97 -7.12
CA ASP A 65 -5.90 2.48 -8.07
C ASP A 65 -5.83 0.95 -8.24
N ASP A 66 -4.63 0.38 -8.36
CA ASP A 66 -4.43 -1.07 -8.32
C ASP A 66 -5.04 -1.68 -7.05
N LEU A 67 -4.76 -1.09 -5.88
CA LEU A 67 -5.29 -1.57 -4.60
C LEU A 67 -6.82 -1.48 -4.54
N ARG A 68 -7.41 -0.34 -4.95
CA ARG A 68 -8.87 -0.15 -4.99
C ARG A 68 -9.54 -1.17 -5.91
N PHE A 69 -8.92 -1.46 -7.06
CA PHE A 69 -9.40 -2.48 -7.97
C PHE A 69 -9.48 -3.87 -7.31
N PHE A 70 -8.42 -4.29 -6.60
CA PHE A 70 -8.40 -5.60 -5.93
C PHE A 70 -9.24 -5.64 -4.64
N GLN A 71 -9.37 -4.52 -3.95
CA GLN A 71 -10.18 -4.36 -2.74
C GLN A 71 -11.68 -4.48 -3.02
N GLY A 72 -12.13 -4.06 -4.21
CA GLY A 72 -13.54 -4.04 -4.57
C GLY A 72 -14.36 -3.15 -3.62
N ASN A 73 -15.41 -3.70 -3.01
CA ASN A 73 -16.36 -2.95 -2.18
C ASN A 73 -16.00 -2.95 -0.68
N LEU A 74 -14.81 -3.41 -0.29
CA LEU A 74 -14.41 -3.45 1.12
C LEU A 74 -14.03 -2.05 1.61
N SER A 75 -14.49 -1.69 2.81
CA SER A 75 -14.30 -0.36 3.41
C SER A 75 -13.37 -0.42 4.62
N PRO A 76 -12.53 0.61 4.88
CA PRO A 76 -12.34 1.82 4.08
C PRO A 76 -11.49 1.58 2.83
N PRO A 77 -11.75 2.25 1.70
CA PRO A 77 -10.92 2.14 0.50
C PRO A 77 -9.49 2.63 0.77
N ALA A 78 -8.51 2.16 -0.01
CA ALA A 78 -7.17 2.71 0.03
C ALA A 78 -7.19 4.24 -0.22
N GLN A 79 -6.48 4.97 0.64
CA GLN A 79 -6.39 6.44 0.61
C GLN A 79 -4.94 6.87 0.43
N ILE A 80 -4.75 8.01 -0.23
CA ILE A 80 -3.44 8.65 -0.37
C ILE A 80 -3.34 9.72 0.71
N PHE A 81 -2.20 9.77 1.39
CA PHE A 81 -1.85 10.89 2.27
C PHE A 81 -1.21 11.99 1.43
N PRO A 82 -1.92 13.11 1.16
CA PRO A 82 -1.46 14.06 0.15
C PRO A 82 -0.22 14.81 0.64
N PRO A 83 0.74 15.10 -0.25
CA PRO A 83 1.94 15.85 0.09
C PRO A 83 1.59 17.31 0.44
N TRP A 84 2.50 17.99 1.12
CA TRP A 84 2.42 19.44 1.24
C TRP A 84 2.72 20.08 -0.12
N GLU A 85 2.01 21.15 -0.45
CA GLU A 85 2.27 21.98 -1.63
C GLU A 85 3.41 23.00 -1.41
N THR A 86 3.73 23.29 -0.14
CA THR A 86 4.84 24.16 0.25
C THR A 86 6.00 23.35 0.81
N LEU A 87 7.21 23.91 0.71
CA LEU A 87 8.41 23.29 1.26
C LEU A 87 8.44 23.45 2.79
N PRO A 88 9.16 22.57 3.50
CA PRO A 88 9.49 22.83 4.90
C PRO A 88 10.16 24.20 5.06
N TYR A 89 9.65 25.00 6.00
CA TYR A 89 10.11 26.37 6.29
C TYR A 89 9.82 27.42 5.21
N ASP A 90 8.91 27.13 4.28
CA ASP A 90 8.35 28.17 3.42
C ASP A 90 7.58 29.20 4.27
N ALA A 91 7.66 30.47 3.87
CA ALA A 91 6.94 31.55 4.53
C ALA A 91 5.43 31.53 4.18
N ILE A 92 5.08 30.88 3.07
CA ILE A 92 3.70 30.75 2.61
C ILE A 92 3.04 29.55 3.31
N PRO A 93 1.89 29.74 3.99
CA PRO A 93 1.16 28.62 4.57
C PRO A 93 0.54 27.74 3.47
N PRO A 94 0.40 26.43 3.70
CA PRO A 94 -0.28 25.56 2.76
C PRO A 94 -1.77 25.94 2.65
N HIS A 95 -2.33 25.73 1.47
CA HIS A 95 -3.72 25.99 1.16
C HIS A 95 -4.64 25.20 2.11
N PRO A 96 -5.73 25.81 2.63
CA PRO A 96 -6.62 25.15 3.58
C PRO A 96 -7.19 23.82 3.08
N GLU A 97 -7.40 23.68 1.77
CA GLU A 97 -7.90 22.42 1.18
C GLU A 97 -6.91 21.27 1.35
N ILE A 98 -5.60 21.50 1.16
CA ILE A 98 -4.58 20.45 1.37
C ILE A 98 -4.54 20.04 2.85
N VAL A 99 -4.64 20.99 3.78
CA VAL A 99 -4.72 20.68 5.22
C VAL A 99 -5.96 19.83 5.51
N ARG A 100 -7.12 20.20 4.94
CA ARG A 100 -8.38 19.48 5.11
C ARG A 100 -8.31 18.05 4.56
N GLU A 101 -7.76 17.86 3.37
CA GLU A 101 -7.57 16.53 2.77
C GLU A 101 -6.66 15.65 3.64
N ARG A 102 -5.56 16.20 4.17
CA ARG A 102 -4.66 15.48 5.09
C ARG A 102 -5.37 15.05 6.37
N VAL A 103 -6.20 15.90 6.95
CA VAL A 103 -7.00 15.56 8.15
C VAL A 103 -8.07 14.52 7.83
N SER A 104 -8.61 14.51 6.62
CA SER A 104 -9.67 13.56 6.26
C SER A 104 -9.22 12.09 6.20
N VAL A 105 -7.91 11.86 6.07
CA VAL A 105 -7.29 10.53 5.96
C VAL A 105 -6.51 10.10 7.22
N LEU A 106 -6.53 10.92 8.29
CA LEU A 106 -5.89 10.67 9.59
C LEU A 106 -6.92 10.20 10.63
#